data_AF-A0A349HGH8-F1
#
_entry.id   AF-A0A349HGH8-F1
#
_cell.length_a   1.000
_cell.length_b   1.000
_cell.length_c   1.000
_cell.angle_alpha   90.00
_cell.angle_beta   90.00
_cell.angle_gamma   90.00
#
_symmetry.space_group_name_H-M   'P 1'
#
loop_
_entity.id
_entity.type
_entity.pdbx_description
1 polymer ?
#
loop_
_entity_poly.entity_id
_entity_poly.type
_entity_poly.pdbx_seq_one_letter_code
_entity_poly.pdbx_strand_id
1 'polypeptide(L)'
;MFDIFLFFAAVLAGIISADLFVRCWNSFLECGAALVLFLRKKIPAKIFLSRMGSSVPLIILCFLLLILCFKIYFSILGYGRAEFEQLGYFLGAVPRTGVYLISAGKMIDSMFKP
;
A
#
# COMPACT_ATOMS: atom_id res chain seq x y z
N MET A 1 -24.13 20.04 4.47
CA MET A 1 -23.31 20.17 3.24
C MET A 1 -21.83 19.92 3.54
N PHE A 2 -21.29 20.50 4.62
CA PHE A 2 -19.92 20.26 5.10
C PHE A 2 -19.65 18.78 5.47
N ASP A 3 -20.58 18.10 6.13
CA ASP A 3 -20.41 16.68 6.53
C ASP A 3 -20.33 15.71 5.35
N ILE A 4 -21.06 16.00 4.27
CA ILE A 4 -21.02 15.21 3.03
C ILE A 4 -19.66 15.38 2.35
N PHE A 5 -19.11 16.60 2.34
CA PHE A 5 -17.78 16.85 1.81
C PHE A 5 -16.71 16.10 2.61
N LEU A 6 -16.75 16.17 3.95
CA LEU A 6 -15.82 15.45 4.82
C LEU A 6 -15.92 13.93 4.64
N PHE A 7 -17.12 13.41 4.46
CA PHE A 7 -17.35 12.00 4.14
C PHE A 7 -16.62 11.59 2.85
N PHE A 8 -16.80 12.32 1.75
CA PHE A 8 -16.11 12.00 0.49
C PHE A 8 -14.60 12.18 0.59
N ALA A 9 -14.13 13.19 1.33
CA ALA A 9 -12.70 13.33 1.63
C ALA A 9 -12.16 12.12 2.43
N ALA A 10 -12.94 11.59 3.37
CA ALA A 10 -12.59 10.39 4.12
C ALA A 10 -12.55 9.14 3.23
N VAL A 11 -13.51 8.98 2.31
CA VAL A 11 -13.52 7.91 1.30
C VAL A 11 -12.24 7.96 0.47
N LEU A 12 -11.87 9.14 -0.05
CA LEU A 12 -10.64 9.30 -0.83
C LEU A 12 -9.39 9.01 0.01
N ALA A 13 -9.33 9.48 1.25
CA ALA A 13 -8.24 9.15 2.17
C ALA A 13 -8.13 7.63 2.41
N GLY A 14 -9.27 6.94 2.56
CA GLY A 14 -9.35 5.48 2.65
C GLY A 14 -8.80 4.78 1.42
N ILE A 15 -9.21 5.20 0.22
CA ILE A 15 -8.72 4.63 -1.05
C ILE A 15 -7.22 4.84 -1.21
N ILE A 16 -6.74 6.07 -0.99
CA ILE A 16 -5.32 6.44 -1.16
C ILE A 16 -4.46 5.68 -0.16
N SER A 17 -4.84 5.66 1.11
CA SER A 17 -4.08 4.94 2.14
C SER A 17 -4.05 3.43 1.88
N ALA A 18 -5.16 2.83 1.43
CA ALA A 18 -5.19 1.43 1.03
C ALA A 18 -4.31 1.16 -0.20
N ASP A 19 -4.31 2.02 -1.23
CA ASP A 19 -3.46 1.84 -2.41
C ASP A 19 -1.97 1.95 -2.07
N LEU A 20 -1.60 2.95 -1.26
CA LEU A 20 -0.23 3.14 -0.79
C LEU A 20 0.23 1.96 0.08
N PHE A 21 -0.63 1.48 0.98
CA PHE A 21 -0.34 0.31 1.81
C PHE A 21 -0.12 -0.93 0.94
N VAL A 22 -1.03 -1.20 -0.01
CA VAL A 22 -0.93 -2.36 -0.91
C VAL A 22 0.36 -2.32 -1.73
N ARG A 23 0.71 -1.16 -2.30
CA ARG A 23 1.97 -1.01 -3.06
C ARG A 23 3.20 -1.23 -2.16
N CYS A 24 3.21 -0.60 -0.98
CA CYS A 24 4.29 -0.76 0.00
C CYS A 24 4.46 -2.23 0.38
N TRP A 25 3.36 -2.91 0.71
CA TRP A 25 3.34 -4.30 1.11
C TRP A 25 3.80 -5.22 -0.01
N ASN A 26 3.35 -5.01 -1.24
CA ASN A 26 3.78 -5.80 -2.38
C ASN A 26 5.28 -5.66 -2.66
N SER A 27 5.79 -4.43 -2.65
CA SER A 27 7.23 -4.20 -2.82
C SER A 27 8.04 -4.83 -1.68
N PHE A 28 7.52 -4.82 -0.45
CA PHE A 28 8.14 -5.54 0.67
C PHE A 28 8.18 -7.06 0.44
N LEU A 29 7.07 -7.65 -0.02
CA LEU A 29 7.01 -9.08 -0.35
C LEU A 29 7.94 -9.44 -1.53
N GLU A 30 8.05 -8.58 -2.54
CA GLU A 30 8.99 -8.75 -3.67
C GLU A 30 10.44 -8.79 -3.18
N CYS A 31 10.83 -7.93 -2.24
CA CYS A 31 12.15 -7.99 -1.61
C CYS A 31 12.37 -9.34 -0.91
N GLY A 32 11.38 -9.82 -0.16
CA GLY A 32 11.42 -11.13 0.50
C GLY A 32 11.57 -12.28 -0.51
N ALA A 33 10.77 -12.28 -1.58
CA ALA A 33 10.83 -13.29 -2.63
C ALA A 33 12.17 -13.27 -3.38
N ALA A 34 12.69 -12.07 -3.72
CA ALA A 34 13.99 -11.90 -4.35
C ALA A 34 15.12 -12.42 -3.45
N LEU A 35 15.07 -12.16 -2.14
CA LEU A 35 16.02 -12.68 -1.17
C LEU A 35 16.01 -14.21 -1.12
N VAL A 36 14.81 -14.82 -1.05
CA VAL A 36 14.67 -16.28 -1.05
C VAL A 36 15.22 -16.89 -2.35
N LEU A 37 14.91 -16.31 -3.52
CA LEU A 37 15.42 -16.78 -4.81
C LEU A 37 16.94 -16.65 -4.92
N PHE A 38 17.50 -15.57 -4.40
CA PHE A 38 18.96 -15.34 -4.39
C PHE A 38 19.65 -16.37 -3.48
N LEU A 39 19.16 -16.60 -2.27
CA LEU A 39 19.69 -17.61 -1.34
C LEU A 39 19.59 -19.03 -1.91
N ARG A 40 18.54 -19.32 -2.68
CA ARG A 40 18.37 -20.59 -3.41
C ARG A 40 19.17 -20.68 -4.72
N LYS A 41 20.00 -19.68 -5.04
CA LYS A 41 20.80 -19.58 -6.28
C LYS A 41 19.95 -19.70 -7.56
N LYS A 42 18.68 -19.28 -7.50
CA LYS A 42 17.74 -19.30 -8.64
C LYS A 42 17.86 -18.06 -9.52
N ILE A 43 18.40 -16.97 -8.98
CA ILE A 43 18.66 -15.72 -9.70
C ILE A 43 20.11 -15.24 -9.47
N PRO A 44 20.76 -14.62 -10.46
CA PRO A 44 22.08 -14.01 -10.31
C PRO A 44 22.00 -12.70 -9.50
N ALA A 45 23.13 -12.30 -8.92
CA ALA A 45 23.25 -11.08 -8.11
C ALA A 45 22.76 -9.81 -8.85
N LYS A 46 22.98 -9.73 -10.17
CA LYS A 46 22.47 -8.62 -11.00
C LYS A 46 20.95 -8.52 -10.99
N ILE A 47 20.24 -9.65 -11.10
CA ILE A 47 18.77 -9.68 -11.08
C ILE A 47 18.26 -9.37 -9.67
N PHE A 48 18.91 -9.92 -8.64
CA PHE A 48 18.60 -9.61 -7.25
C PHE A 48 18.70 -8.11 -6.96
N LEU A 49 19.83 -7.48 -7.29
CA LEU A 49 20.03 -6.03 -7.08
C LEU A 49 19.03 -5.19 -7.88
N SER A 50 18.68 -5.62 -9.10
CA SER A 50 17.65 -4.95 -9.91
C SER A 50 16.29 -4.97 -9.22
N ARG A 51 15.85 -6.14 -8.72
CA ARG A 51 14.58 -6.28 -7.98
C ARG A 51 14.58 -5.47 -6.68
N MET A 52 15.67 -5.50 -5.93
CA MET A 52 15.81 -4.69 -4.71
C MET A 52 15.80 -3.18 -5.03
N GLY A 53 16.49 -2.79 -6.09
CA GLY A 53 16.58 -1.40 -6.56
C GLY A 53 15.24 -0.82 -7.03
N SER A 54 14.33 -1.66 -7.53
CA SER A 54 12.96 -1.22 -7.86
C SER A 54 12.04 -1.19 -6.64
N SER A 55 12.14 -2.18 -5.75
CA SER A 55 11.16 -2.36 -4.69
C SER A 55 11.47 -1.52 -3.44
N VAL A 56 12.74 -1.35 -3.06
CA VAL A 56 13.12 -0.56 -1.86
C VAL A 56 12.70 0.91 -1.96
N PRO A 57 12.95 1.64 -3.07
CA PRO A 57 12.49 3.03 -3.19
C PRO A 57 10.98 3.15 -3.14
N LEU A 58 10.24 2.19 -3.70
CA LEU A 58 8.77 2.17 -3.64
C LEU A 58 8.26 1.98 -2.22
N ILE A 59 8.88 1.11 -1.42
CA ILE A 59 8.57 0.95 0.00
C ILE A 59 8.73 2.29 0.72
N ILE A 60 9.89 2.93 0.57
CA ILE A 60 10.20 4.20 1.23
C ILE A 60 9.21 5.28 0.81
N LEU A 61 8.98 5.43 -0.50
CA LEU A 61 8.07 6.43 -1.04
C LEU A 61 6.64 6.21 -0.54
N CYS A 62 6.12 4.98 -0.63
CA CYS A 62 4.76 4.68 -0.19
C CYS A 62 4.60 4.88 1.32
N PHE A 63 5.60 4.49 2.12
CA PHE A 63 5.57 4.68 3.56
C PHE A 63 5.59 6.16 3.96
N LEU A 64 6.43 6.97 3.31
CA LEU A 64 6.48 8.42 3.52
C LEU A 64 5.17 9.10 3.10
N LEU A 65 4.60 8.71 1.96
CA LEU A 65 3.31 9.24 1.50
C LEU A 65 2.17 8.85 2.44
N LEU A 66 2.20 7.64 2.99
CA LEU A 66 1.21 7.17 3.95
C LEU A 66 1.31 7.96 5.26
N ILE A 67 2.52 8.16 5.79
CA ILE A 67 2.76 9.04 6.95
C ILE A 67 2.26 10.45 6.65
N LEU A 68 2.58 11.00 5.47
CA LEU A 68 2.17 12.34 5.09
C LEU A 68 0.64 12.46 5.00
N CYS A 69 -0.03 11.47 4.41
CA CYS A 69 -1.48 11.39 4.31
C CYS A 69 -2.11 11.39 5.71
N PHE A 70 -1.65 10.53 6.62
CA PHE A 70 -2.16 10.48 7.99
C PHE A 70 -1.88 11.78 8.75
N LYS A 71 -0.68 12.36 8.60
CA LYS A 71 -0.31 13.61 9.26
C LYS A 71 -1.17 14.79 8.79
N ILE A 72 -1.36 14.95 7.48
CA ILE A 72 -2.17 16.03 6.94
C ILE A 72 -3.64 15.83 7.34
N TYR A 73 -4.20 14.66 7.07
CA TYR A 73 -5.64 14.41 7.22
C TYR A 73 -6.08 14.40 8.68
N PHE A 74 -5.42 13.62 9.54
CA PHE A 74 -5.85 13.47 10.94
C PHE A 74 -5.24 14.50 11.89
N SER A 75 -3.99 14.93 11.68
CA SER A 75 -3.30 15.81 12.63
C SER A 75 -3.40 17.28 12.29
N ILE A 76 -3.18 17.67 11.03
CA ILE A 76 -3.17 19.09 10.63
C ILE A 76 -4.59 19.59 10.39
N LEU A 77 -5.38 18.85 9.60
CA LEU A 77 -6.77 19.21 9.29
C LEU A 77 -7.74 18.79 10.41
N GLY A 78 -7.35 17.83 11.25
CA GLY A 78 -8.18 17.34 12.34
C GLY A 78 -9.39 16.51 11.91
N TYR A 79 -9.39 15.99 10.68
CA TYR A 79 -10.48 15.19 10.10
C TYR A 79 -10.42 13.73 10.55
N GLY A 80 -11.50 12.98 10.29
CA GLY A 80 -11.61 11.55 10.61
C GLY A 80 -12.00 11.25 12.06
N ARG A 81 -12.54 12.24 12.79
CA ARG A 81 -12.99 12.07 14.18
C ARG A 81 -14.46 11.69 14.28
N ALA A 82 -15.29 12.13 13.34
CA ALA A 82 -16.71 11.80 13.36
C ALA A 82 -16.96 10.38 12.83
N GLU A 83 -17.98 9.71 13.38
CA GLU A 83 -18.38 8.35 12.97
C GLU A 83 -18.67 8.27 11.47
N PHE A 84 -19.28 9.32 10.91
CA PHE A 84 -19.58 9.38 9.48
C PHE A 84 -18.32 9.43 8.60
N GLU A 85 -17.29 10.17 9.02
CA GLU A 85 -16.00 10.19 8.33
C GLU A 85 -15.31 8.82 8.43
N GLN A 86 -15.37 8.16 9.59
CA GLN A 86 -14.81 6.82 9.79
C GLN A 86 -15.50 5.78 8.89
N LEU A 87 -16.82 5.87 8.74
CA LEU A 87 -17.57 5.06 7.78
C LEU A 87 -17.11 5.33 6.34
N GLY A 88 -16.93 6.60 5.96
CA GLY A 88 -16.40 6.98 4.65
C GLY A 88 -15.02 6.37 4.40
N TYR A 89 -14.10 6.54 5.35
CA TYR A 89 -12.76 5.93 5.29
C TYR A 89 -12.83 4.41 5.14
N PHE A 90 -13.67 3.74 5.93
CA PHE A 90 -13.87 2.30 5.86
C PHE A 90 -14.38 1.85 4.48
N LEU A 91 -15.38 2.55 3.93
CA LEU A 91 -15.93 2.29 2.60
C LEU A 91 -14.94 2.56 1.47
N GLY A 92 -13.94 3.44 1.67
CA GLY A 92 -12.85 3.60 0.72
C GLY A 92 -11.79 2.50 0.82
N ALA A 93 -11.35 2.20 2.05
CA ALA A 93 -10.22 1.31 2.29
C ALA A 93 -10.55 -0.17 2.09
N VAL A 94 -11.71 -0.63 2.56
CA VAL A 94 -12.07 -2.05 2.58
C VAL A 94 -12.30 -2.61 1.17
N PRO A 95 -13.12 -2.00 0.30
CA PRO A 95 -13.29 -2.51 -1.06
C PRO A 95 -11.98 -2.52 -1.85
N ARG A 96 -11.16 -1.47 -1.71
CA ARG A 96 -9.86 -1.38 -2.39
C ARG A 96 -8.91 -2.51 -1.95
N THR A 97 -8.87 -2.79 -0.65
CA THR A 97 -8.10 -3.91 -0.08
C THR A 97 -8.68 -5.26 -0.49
N GLY A 98 -10.00 -5.40 -0.53
CA GLY A 98 -10.69 -6.61 -0.98
C GLY A 98 -10.34 -6.97 -2.42
N VAL A 99 -10.37 -6.00 -3.34
CA VAL A 99 -9.92 -6.19 -4.74
C VAL A 99 -8.47 -6.67 -4.81
N TYR A 100 -7.61 -6.14 -3.96
CA TYR A 100 -6.23 -6.62 -3.85
C TYR A 100 -6.17 -8.09 -3.39
N LEU A 101 -6.89 -8.47 -2.34
CA LEU A 101 -6.87 -9.83 -1.81
C LEU A 101 -7.32 -10.89 -2.83
N ILE A 102 -8.29 -10.57 -3.69
CA ILE A 102 -8.75 -11.46 -4.78
C ILE A 102 -7.61 -11.79 -5.76
N SER A 103 -6.66 -10.87 -5.96
CA SER A 103 -5.54 -11.02 -6.89
C SER A 103 -4.21 -11.43 -6.22
N ALA A 104 -4.17 -11.45 -4.88
CA ALA A 104 -2.94 -11.64 -4.12
C ALA A 104 -2.25 -12.98 -4.41
N GLY A 105 -3.00 -14.07 -4.58
CA GLY A 105 -2.42 -15.39 -4.88
C GLY A 105 -1.60 -15.40 -6.17
N LYS A 106 -2.20 -14.97 -7.29
CA LYS A 106 -1.52 -14.87 -8.59
C LYS A 106 -0.31 -13.93 -8.54
N MET A 107 -0.41 -12.87 -7.75
CA MET A 107 0.67 -11.92 -7.57
C MET A 107 1.84 -12.54 -6.80
N ILE A 108 1.58 -13.24 -5.69
CA ILE A 108 2.62 -13.94 -4.91
C ILE A 108 3.33 -14.98 -5.79
N ASP A 109 2.59 -15.79 -6.55
CA ASP A 109 3.18 -16.77 -7.47
C ASP A 109 4.10 -16.11 -8.50
N SER A 110 3.76 -14.91 -8.96
CA SER A 110 4.58 -14.16 -9.91
C SER A 110 5.89 -13.66 -9.30
N MET A 111 5.92 -13.33 -8.00
CA MET A 111 7.13 -12.85 -7.31
C MET A 111 8.24 -13.91 -7.23
N PHE A 112 7.86 -15.19 -7.18
CA PHE A 112 8.80 -16.32 -7.13
C PHE A 112 9.25 -16.83 -8.51
N LYS A 113 8.82 -16.20 -9.61
CA LYS A 113 9.38 -16.51 -10.93
C LYS A 113 10.84 -16.04 -10.99
N PRO A 114 11.79 -16.87 -11.49
CA PRO A 114 13.21 -16.49 -11.62
C PRO A 114 13.42 -15.27 -12.52
#